data_AF-A0A895XUU7-F1
#
_entry.id   AF-A0A895XUU7-F1
#
_cell.length_a   1.000
_cell.length_b   1.000
_cell.length_c   1.000
_cell.angle_alpha   90.00
_cell.angle_beta   90.00
_cell.angle_gamma   90.00
#
_symmetry.space_group_name_H-M   'P 1'
#
loop_
_entity.id
_entity.type
_entity.pdbx_description
1 polymer ?
#
loop_
_entity_poly.entity_id
_entity_poly.type
_entity_poly.pdbx_seq_one_letter_code
_entity_poly.pdbx_strand_id
1 'polypeptide(L)'
;MRKTTSKLIAMAAAGALSFGLLATTAGAASASGTTTSQNISTQTDVAPERNVICRYQVRANGGLFQRDAPNGNIVGSLANGSVVLAYQNRVQRAGGISWRQLSNGNWAGASYLHYTGDPCMV
;
A
#
# COMPACT_ATOMS: atom_id res chain seq x y z
N MET A 1 -9.69 -41.93 19.39
CA MET A 1 -8.42 -42.08 20.13
C MET A 1 -7.47 -41.00 19.65
N ARG A 2 -7.03 -40.10 20.55
CA ARG A 2 -6.12 -38.98 20.29
C ARG A 2 -4.67 -39.48 20.29
N LYS A 3 -3.83 -39.00 19.38
CA LYS A 3 -2.37 -38.95 19.57
C LYS A 3 -1.81 -37.63 19.03
N THR A 4 -1.52 -36.75 19.98
CA THR A 4 -0.71 -35.53 19.90
C THR A 4 0.77 -35.87 19.78
N THR A 5 1.54 -35.17 18.95
CA THR A 5 2.97 -34.93 19.23
C THR A 5 3.47 -33.66 18.55
N SER A 6 3.69 -32.63 19.38
CA SER A 6 4.38 -31.38 19.04
C SER A 6 5.86 -31.63 18.80
N LYS A 7 6.46 -30.93 17.83
CA LYS A 7 7.91 -30.72 17.74
C LYS A 7 8.20 -29.23 17.90
N LEU A 8 8.62 -28.87 19.11
CA LEU A 8 9.54 -27.76 19.37
C LEU A 8 10.92 -28.16 18.84
N ILE A 9 11.73 -27.22 18.35
CA ILE A 9 13.18 -27.14 18.61
C ILE A 9 13.79 -25.88 17.96
N ALA A 10 14.50 -25.16 18.83
CA ALA A 10 15.70 -24.32 18.66
C ALA A 10 15.65 -22.99 17.88
N MET A 11 15.66 -21.93 18.71
CA MET A 11 16.47 -20.73 18.56
C MET A 11 17.93 -21.04 18.16
N ALA A 12 18.47 -20.23 17.24
CA ALA A 12 19.89 -19.90 17.21
C ALA A 12 20.02 -18.39 16.93
N ALA A 13 20.46 -17.66 17.95
CA ALA A 13 20.84 -16.26 17.88
C ALA A 13 22.37 -16.18 17.73
N ALA A 14 22.83 -15.43 16.74
CA ALA A 14 24.20 -14.99 16.54
C ALA A 14 24.08 -13.68 15.72
N GLY A 15 24.76 -12.58 15.99
CA GLY A 15 25.83 -12.26 16.91
C GLY A 15 26.46 -10.95 16.40
N ALA A 16 27.03 -10.18 17.32
CA ALA A 16 27.89 -9.01 17.13
C ALA A 16 27.26 -7.72 16.56
N LEU A 17 27.45 -6.61 17.27
CA LEU A 17 28.54 -5.66 16.98
C LEU A 17 28.66 -4.65 18.13
N SER A 18 29.79 -4.73 18.82
CA SER A 18 30.22 -3.80 19.86
C SER A 18 30.67 -2.49 19.22
N PHE A 19 30.14 -1.35 19.65
CA PHE A 19 30.74 -0.04 19.39
C PHE A 19 30.94 0.71 20.70
N GLY A 20 32.20 1.13 20.89
CA GLY A 20 32.76 1.59 22.15
C GLY A 20 32.24 2.94 22.63
N LEU A 21 32.33 3.08 23.94
CA LEU A 21 32.08 4.26 24.75
C LEU A 21 33.32 5.17 24.73
N LEU A 22 33.16 6.45 24.40
CA LEU A 22 34.09 7.49 24.83
C LEU A 22 33.28 8.70 25.32
N ALA A 23 33.29 8.92 26.62
CA ALA A 23 32.86 10.16 27.25
C ALA A 23 33.98 11.21 27.12
N THR A 24 33.66 12.52 27.18
CA THR A 24 34.32 13.53 28.05
C THR A 24 33.91 14.98 27.69
N THR A 25 33.39 15.65 28.74
CA THR A 25 33.37 17.09 29.16
C THR A 25 32.75 18.23 28.33
N ALA A 26 31.71 18.79 28.97
CA ALA A 26 31.33 20.20 29.18
C ALA A 26 32.16 21.35 28.60
N GLY A 27 31.44 22.32 28.03
CA GLY A 27 31.88 23.70 27.80
C GLY A 27 30.70 24.57 27.34
N ALA A 28 30.33 25.57 28.15
CA ALA A 28 29.26 26.53 27.87
C ALA A 28 29.76 27.72 27.03
N ALA A 29 28.94 28.24 26.11
CA ALA A 29 28.67 29.68 25.89
C ALA A 29 27.97 29.96 24.53
N SER A 30 26.78 30.54 24.63
CA SER A 30 26.17 31.65 23.87
C SER A 30 26.68 32.01 22.46
N ALA A 31 25.78 32.00 21.47
CA ALA A 31 25.29 33.21 20.76
C ALA A 31 24.62 32.88 19.41
N SER A 32 23.40 33.41 19.28
CA SER A 32 22.64 33.84 18.10
C SER A 32 23.30 33.73 16.72
N GLY A 33 22.59 33.03 15.82
CA GLY A 33 22.88 33.04 14.40
C GLY A 33 21.71 32.48 13.59
N THR A 34 20.71 33.31 13.33
CA THR A 34 19.75 33.09 12.25
C THR A 34 20.51 32.97 10.94
N THR A 35 20.56 31.78 10.37
CA THR A 35 20.57 31.57 8.92
C THR A 35 20.19 30.12 8.70
N THR A 36 18.89 29.90 8.57
CA THR A 36 18.33 28.70 7.95
C THR A 36 18.82 28.67 6.50
N SER A 37 20.06 28.22 6.30
CA SER A 37 20.54 27.77 5.01
C SER A 37 19.98 26.36 4.83
N GLN A 38 18.74 26.29 4.38
CA GLN A 38 18.22 25.04 3.85
C GLN A 38 19.03 24.72 2.61
N ASN A 39 19.96 23.79 2.79
CA ASN A 39 20.55 23.00 1.74
C ASN A 39 19.39 22.40 0.93
N ILE A 40 19.03 23.07 -0.17
CA ILE A 40 18.11 22.53 -1.17
C ILE A 40 18.90 21.46 -1.91
N SER A 41 19.10 20.33 -1.23
CA SER A 41 19.21 19.05 -1.89
C SER A 41 17.88 18.85 -2.59
N THR A 42 17.95 18.56 -3.89
CA THR A 42 16.85 18.24 -4.78
C THR A 42 16.02 17.06 -4.24
N GLN A 43 15.16 17.34 -3.25
CA GLN A 43 14.07 16.48 -2.87
C GLN A 43 13.03 16.64 -3.97
N THR A 44 13.05 15.72 -4.93
CA THR A 44 11.87 15.47 -5.75
C THR A 44 10.80 15.05 -4.75
N ASP A 45 9.95 15.99 -4.38
CA ASP A 45 8.83 15.82 -3.46
C ASP A 45 7.87 14.83 -4.11
N VAL A 46 8.10 13.53 -3.87
CA VAL A 46 7.14 12.49 -4.17
C VAL A 46 6.07 12.65 -3.09
N ALA A 47 5.12 13.55 -3.33
CA ALA A 47 3.91 13.69 -2.54
C ALA A 47 3.38 12.28 -2.23
N PRO A 48 3.00 11.98 -0.97
CA PRO A 48 2.43 10.68 -0.66
C PRO A 48 1.27 10.46 -1.62
N GLU A 49 1.30 9.37 -2.40
CA GLU A 49 0.21 9.01 -3.31
C GLU A 49 -1.09 9.06 -2.51
N ARG A 50 -1.86 10.13 -2.65
CA ARG A 50 -3.14 10.23 -1.96
C ARG A 50 -3.97 9.07 -2.44
N ASN A 51 -4.49 8.30 -1.50
CA ASN A 51 -5.22 7.10 -1.78
C ASN A 51 -6.66 7.47 -2.17
N VAL A 52 -6.81 8.05 -3.36
CA VAL A 52 -8.07 8.62 -3.83
C VAL A 52 -9.04 7.47 -4.15
N ILE A 53 -10.17 7.39 -3.47
CA ILE A 53 -11.23 6.42 -3.73
C ILE A 53 -12.34 7.11 -4.52
N CYS A 54 -12.71 6.55 -5.67
CA CYS A 54 -13.76 7.09 -6.53
C CYS A 54 -14.88 6.06 -6.75
N ARG A 55 -16.03 6.55 -7.22
CA ARG A 55 -17.15 5.71 -7.67
C ARG A 55 -16.95 5.26 -9.12
N TYR A 56 -17.02 3.95 -9.33
CA TYR A 56 -16.95 3.31 -10.64
C TYR A 56 -18.22 2.51 -10.90
N GLN A 57 -18.75 2.63 -12.11
CA GLN A 57 -19.82 1.77 -12.59
C GLN A 57 -19.22 0.54 -13.27
N VAL A 58 -19.68 -0.64 -12.88
CA VAL A 58 -19.32 -1.89 -13.53
C VAL A 58 -20.03 -1.98 -14.87
N ARG A 59 -19.27 -2.13 -15.96
CA ARG A 59 -19.80 -2.44 -17.29
C ARG A 59 -19.19 -3.73 -17.79
N ALA A 60 -19.89 -4.83 -17.55
CA ALA A 60 -19.48 -6.17 -17.96
C ALA A 60 -20.72 -7.00 -18.31
N ASN A 61 -20.70 -7.71 -19.44
CA ASN A 61 -21.89 -8.35 -20.02
C ASN A 61 -22.57 -9.40 -19.11
N GLY A 62 -21.83 -9.98 -18.15
CA GLY A 62 -22.34 -10.96 -17.18
C GLY A 62 -21.94 -10.67 -15.73
N GLY A 63 -21.49 -9.44 -15.44
CA GLY A 63 -20.86 -9.09 -14.16
C GLY A 63 -19.33 -9.22 -14.19
N LEU A 64 -18.70 -8.79 -13.11
CA LEU A 64 -17.24 -8.66 -12.98
C LEU A 64 -16.74 -9.42 -11.75
N PHE A 65 -15.79 -10.34 -11.94
CA PHE A 65 -15.20 -11.08 -10.83
C PHE A 65 -14.30 -10.20 -9.97
N GLN A 66 -14.47 -10.33 -8.64
CA GLN A 66 -13.55 -9.80 -7.65
C GLN A 66 -12.51 -10.87 -7.31
N ARG A 67 -11.26 -10.46 -7.12
CA ARG A 67 -10.14 -11.34 -6.81
C ARG A 67 -9.37 -10.88 -5.57
N ASP A 68 -8.73 -11.83 -4.88
CA ASP A 68 -7.87 -11.57 -3.71
C ASP A 68 -6.57 -10.83 -4.07
N ALA A 69 -6.08 -11.05 -5.30
CA ALA A 69 -4.91 -10.40 -5.87
C ALA A 69 -5.11 -10.12 -7.37
N PRO A 70 -4.25 -9.29 -8.01
CA PRO A 70 -4.25 -9.13 -9.46
C PRO A 70 -4.08 -10.49 -10.14
N ASN A 71 -5.06 -10.91 -10.95
CA ASN A 71 -5.11 -12.24 -11.57
C ASN A 71 -5.08 -13.42 -10.55
N GLY A 72 -5.47 -13.19 -9.30
CA GLY A 72 -5.52 -14.18 -8.23
C GLY A 72 -6.77 -15.06 -8.25
N ASN A 73 -7.18 -15.58 -7.10
CA ASN A 73 -8.39 -16.39 -6.95
C ASN A 73 -9.64 -15.51 -6.98
N ILE A 74 -10.75 -16.06 -7.49
CA ILE A 74 -12.04 -15.37 -7.45
C ILE A 74 -12.60 -15.47 -6.02
N VAL A 75 -12.85 -14.31 -5.41
CA VAL A 75 -13.43 -14.21 -4.06
C VAL A 75 -14.88 -13.73 -4.07
N GLY A 76 -15.36 -13.26 -5.22
CA GLY A 76 -16.74 -12.79 -5.36
C GLY A 76 -17.04 -12.27 -6.75
N SER A 77 -18.20 -11.65 -6.89
CA SER A 77 -18.63 -11.03 -8.14
C SER A 77 -19.29 -9.68 -7.87
N LEU A 78 -19.33 -8.85 -8.92
CA LEU A 78 -20.01 -7.58 -8.97
C LEU A 78 -21.04 -7.65 -10.10
N ALA A 79 -22.27 -7.26 -9.82
CA ALA A 79 -23.31 -7.22 -10.84
C ALA A 79 -23.00 -6.14 -11.89
N ASN A 80 -23.38 -6.39 -13.15
CA ASN A 80 -23.34 -5.37 -14.19
C ASN A 80 -24.19 -4.15 -13.79
N GLY A 81 -23.72 -2.95 -14.09
CA GLY A 81 -24.38 -1.68 -13.75
C GLY A 81 -24.25 -1.25 -12.29
N SER A 82 -23.75 -2.12 -11.40
CA SER A 82 -23.52 -1.76 -10.00
C SER A 82 -22.43 -0.70 -9.86
N VAL A 83 -22.53 0.11 -8.80
CA VAL A 83 -21.52 1.11 -8.46
C VAL A 83 -20.64 0.57 -7.35
N VAL A 84 -19.33 0.66 -7.52
CA VAL A 84 -18.32 0.24 -6.56
C VAL A 84 -17.35 1.37 -6.24
N LEU A 85 -16.76 1.29 -5.07
CA LEU A 85 -15.67 2.17 -4.66
C LEU A 85 -14.33 1.51 -5.00
N ALA A 86 -13.47 2.24 -5.69
CA ALA A 86 -12.15 1.76 -6.06
C ALA A 86 -11.13 2.88 -6.04
N TYR A 87 -9.88 2.51 -5.77
CA TYR A 87 -8.77 3.44 -5.76
C TYR A 87 -8.46 3.92 -7.17
N GLN A 88 -8.27 5.22 -7.35
CA GLN A 88 -8.01 5.86 -8.64
C GLN A 88 -6.60 5.57 -9.17
N ASN A 89 -5.62 5.48 -8.28
CA ASN A 89 -4.22 5.31 -8.60
C ASN A 89 -3.69 3.89 -8.40
N ARG A 90 -4.41 3.02 -7.66
CA ARG A 90 -4.00 1.63 -7.45
C ARG A 90 -4.42 0.72 -8.60
N VAL A 91 -3.62 0.72 -9.65
CA VAL A 91 -3.77 -0.13 -10.83
C VAL A 91 -2.52 -0.98 -11.03
N GLN A 92 -2.69 -2.29 -11.22
CA GLN A 92 -1.59 -3.24 -11.42
C GLN A 92 -1.84 -4.11 -12.65
N ARG A 93 -0.81 -4.34 -13.47
CA ARG A 93 -0.91 -5.20 -14.65
C ARG A 93 -0.51 -6.64 -14.30
N ALA A 94 -1.38 -7.60 -14.61
CA ALA A 94 -1.15 -9.02 -14.37
C ALA A 94 -2.03 -9.86 -15.31
N GLY A 95 -1.54 -11.03 -15.78
CA GLY A 95 -2.32 -11.89 -16.68
C GLY A 95 -2.75 -11.21 -17.98
N GLY A 96 -1.96 -10.25 -18.48
CA GLY A 96 -2.23 -9.55 -19.74
C GLY A 96 -3.18 -8.35 -19.64
N ILE A 97 -3.88 -8.16 -18.51
CA ILE A 97 -4.84 -7.06 -18.30
C ILE A 97 -4.46 -6.18 -17.11
N SER A 98 -5.10 -5.01 -17.02
CA SER A 98 -4.97 -4.11 -15.87
C SER A 98 -6.04 -4.42 -14.82
N TRP A 99 -5.62 -4.45 -13.56
CA TRP A 99 -6.46 -4.68 -12.39
C TRP A 99 -6.49 -3.42 -11.55
N ARG A 100 -7.67 -3.04 -11.06
CA ARG A 100 -7.85 -1.92 -10.15
C ARG A 100 -8.25 -2.44 -8.78
N GLN A 101 -7.64 -1.91 -7.74
CA GLN A 101 -7.98 -2.28 -6.37
C GLN A 101 -9.27 -1.56 -5.94
N LEU A 102 -10.23 -2.35 -5.44
CA LEU A 102 -11.46 -1.90 -4.82
C LEU A 102 -11.19 -1.42 -3.38
N SER A 103 -12.07 -0.59 -2.81
CA SER A 103 -11.89 -0.08 -1.44
C SER A 103 -11.90 -1.16 -0.36
N ASN A 104 -12.49 -2.33 -0.65
CA ASN A 104 -12.50 -3.51 0.21
C ASN A 104 -11.22 -4.36 0.13
N GLY A 105 -10.21 -3.93 -0.65
CA GLY A 105 -8.93 -4.61 -0.80
C GLY A 105 -8.87 -5.62 -1.96
N ASN A 106 -10.02 -6.01 -2.52
CA ASN A 106 -10.10 -6.93 -3.66
C ASN A 106 -9.71 -6.24 -4.98
N TRP A 107 -9.52 -7.04 -6.01
CA TRP A 107 -9.09 -6.59 -7.34
C TRP A 107 -10.13 -6.95 -8.39
N ALA A 108 -10.39 -6.03 -9.31
CA ALA A 108 -11.28 -6.25 -10.44
C ALA A 108 -10.64 -5.70 -11.73
N GLY A 109 -11.05 -6.24 -12.89
CA GLY A 109 -10.50 -5.81 -14.17
C GLY A 109 -10.81 -4.34 -14.43
N ALA A 110 -9.77 -3.52 -14.57
CA ALA A 110 -9.88 -2.06 -14.66
C ALA A 110 -10.65 -1.61 -15.91
N SER A 111 -10.55 -2.36 -17.02
CA SER A 111 -11.27 -2.08 -18.28
C SER A 111 -12.79 -2.17 -18.16
N TYR A 112 -13.31 -2.83 -17.12
CA TYR A 112 -14.74 -2.99 -16.87
C TYR A 112 -15.26 -2.02 -15.80
N LEU A 113 -14.40 -1.15 -15.26
CA LEU A 113 -14.74 -0.16 -14.26
C LEU A 113 -14.72 1.23 -14.90
N HIS A 114 -15.91 1.79 -15.12
CA HIS A 114 -16.06 3.11 -15.71
C HIS A 114 -16.19 4.16 -14.62
N TYR A 115 -15.28 5.12 -14.63
CA TYR A 115 -15.36 6.25 -13.72
C TYR A 115 -16.65 7.04 -13.97
N THR A 116 -17.38 7.33 -12.89
CA THR A 116 -18.71 7.97 -12.97
C THR A 116 -18.67 9.50 -12.90
N GLY A 117 -17.52 10.10 -12.57
CA GLY A 117 -17.42 11.56 -12.39
C GLY A 117 -17.94 12.08 -11.04
N ASP A 118 -18.64 11.23 -10.27
CA ASP A 118 -19.05 11.52 -8.88
C ASP A 118 -17.81 11.76 -7.98
N PRO A 119 -17.94 12.59 -6.91
CA PRO A 119 -16.78 13.06 -6.16
C PRO A 119 -15.96 11.90 -5.60
N CYS A 120 -14.67 11.91 -5.92
CA CYS A 120 -13.70 11.06 -5.26
C CYS A 120 -13.43 11.55 -3.84
N MET A 121 -13.28 10.62 -2.90
CA MET A 121 -12.86 10.87 -1.54
C MET A 121 -11.35 10.62 -1.40
N VAL A 122 -10.67 11.46 -0.61
CA VAL A 122 -9.20 11.45 -0.38
C VAL A 122 -8.84 10.91 0.99
#